data_AF-A0A399YCC5-F1
#
_entry.id   AF-A0A399YCC5-F1
#
_cell.length_a   1.000
_cell.length_b   1.000
_cell.length_c   1.000
_cell.angle_alpha   90.00
_cell.angle_beta   90.00
_cell.angle_gamma   90.00
#
_symmetry.space_group_name_H-M   'P 1'
#
loop_
_entity.id
_entity.type
_entity.pdbx_description
1 polymer ?
#
loop_
_entity_poly.entity_id
_entity_poly.type
_entity_poly.pdbx_seq_one_letter_code
_entity_poly.pdbx_strand_id
1 'polypeptide(L)'
;MTALHILVLALILVGFALWVRRRRQQSLQVIETVVFENIGSRVLDDRRDITVFLPPNYHQRESERFDVLYLNDGQEWESLGLRETLAKLTTTGRIRPIIVVAVPTGANRMQEYGTA
;
A
#
# COMPACT_ATOMS: atom_id res chain seq x y z
N MET A 1 32.06 31.30 -25.75
CA MET A 1 31.29 31.42 -24.49
C MET A 1 29.87 30.87 -24.60
N THR A 2 29.15 31.07 -25.71
CA THR A 2 27.77 30.58 -25.93
C THR A 2 27.60 29.05 -25.87
N ALA A 3 28.50 28.28 -26.48
CA ALA A 3 28.43 26.82 -26.47
C ALA A 3 28.47 26.19 -25.06
N LEU A 4 29.24 26.79 -24.15
CA LEU A 4 29.33 26.34 -22.75
C LEU A 4 28.01 26.56 -22.00
N HIS A 5 27.35 27.70 -22.21
CA HIS A 5 26.06 28.01 -21.59
C HIS A 5 24.95 27.07 -22.10
N ILE A 6 24.96 26.76 -23.40
CA ILE A 6 24.02 25.80 -24.00
C ILE A 6 24.21 24.40 -23.40
N LEU A 7 25.46 23.96 -23.24
CA LEU A 7 25.78 22.66 -22.63
C LEU A 7 25.29 22.57 -21.17
N VAL A 8 25.53 23.62 -20.38
CA VAL A 8 25.11 23.67 -18.97
C VAL A 8 23.59 23.65 -18.85
N LEU A 9 22.88 24.44 -19.68
CA LEU A 9 21.41 24.42 -19.73
C LEU A 9 20.87 23.04 -20.12
N ALA A 10 21.48 22.39 -21.10
CA ALA A 10 21.09 21.04 -21.50
C ALA A 10 21.26 20.02 -20.36
N LEU A 11 22.38 20.08 -19.63
CA LEU A 11 22.62 19.20 -18.48
C LEU A 11 21.62 19.46 -17.34
N ILE A 12 21.29 20.72 -17.05
CA ILE A 12 20.27 21.07 -16.05
C ILE A 12 18.90 20.54 -16.47
N LEU A 13 18.51 20.72 -17.74
CA LEU A 13 17.23 20.23 -18.25
C LEU A 13 17.15 18.70 -18.23
N VAL A 14 18.23 17.99 -18.58
CA VAL A 14 18.29 16.52 -18.49
C VAL A 14 18.21 16.07 -17.03
N GLY A 15 18.97 16.69 -16.13
CA GLY A 15 18.92 16.41 -14.70
C GLY A 15 17.52 16.65 -14.11
N PHE A 16 16.89 17.76 -14.47
CA PHE A 16 15.53 18.10 -14.07
C PHE A 16 14.51 17.11 -14.64
N ALA A 17 14.60 16.75 -15.92
CA ALA A 17 13.72 15.77 -16.54
C ALA A 17 13.85 14.38 -15.91
N LEU A 18 15.07 13.96 -15.58
CA LEU A 18 15.32 12.70 -14.86
C LEU A 18 14.75 12.74 -13.44
N TRP A 19 14.89 13.87 -12.74
CA TRP A 19 14.32 14.07 -11.41
C TRP A 19 12.78 14.06 -11.43
N VAL A 20 12.16 14.78 -12.38
CA VAL A 20 10.71 14.80 -12.56
C VAL A 20 10.20 13.40 -12.92
N ARG A 21 10.85 12.68 -13.84
CA ARG A 21 10.47 11.30 -14.21
C ARG A 21 10.51 10.37 -13.00
N ARG A 22 11.58 10.42 -12.19
CA ARG A 22 11.67 9.64 -10.95
C ARG A 22 10.55 9.97 -9.97
N ARG A 23 10.25 11.26 -9.74
CA ARG A 23 9.12 11.69 -8.89
C ARG A 23 7.77 11.22 -9.41
N ARG A 24 7.55 11.29 -10.73
CA ARG A 24 6.29 10.92 -11.38
C ARG A 24 6.06 9.40 -11.35
N GLN A 25 7.13 8.60 -11.39
CA GLN A 25 7.02 7.15 -11.17
C GLN A 25 6.63 6.80 -9.73
N GLN A 26 7.10 7.56 -8.73
CA GLN A 26 6.67 7.38 -7.34
C GLN A 26 5.19 7.71 -7.13
N SER A 27 4.62 8.68 -7.86
CA SER A 27 3.21 9.05 -7.73
C SER A 27 2.23 8.09 -8.42
N LEU A 28 2.71 7.12 -9.19
CA LEU A 28 1.87 6.15 -9.93
C LEU A 28 1.74 4.80 -9.21
N GLN A 29 2.31 4.67 -8.01
CA GLN A 29 2.28 3.43 -7.24
C GLN A 29 0.94 3.29 -6.53
N VAL A 30 0.02 2.59 -7.18
CA VAL A 30 -1.31 2.28 -6.66
C VAL A 30 -1.20 1.10 -5.70
N ILE A 31 -1.78 1.27 -4.50
CA ILE A 31 -2.07 0.15 -3.61
C ILE A 31 -3.34 -0.51 -4.16
N GLU A 32 -3.20 -1.75 -4.62
CA GLU A 32 -4.32 -2.54 -5.09
C GLU A 32 -5.10 -3.09 -3.90
N THR A 33 -6.43 -2.99 -3.97
CA THR A 33 -7.35 -3.50 -2.94
C THR A 33 -8.11 -4.68 -3.53
N VAL A 34 -7.97 -5.85 -2.90
CA VAL A 34 -8.66 -7.09 -3.26
C VAL A 34 -9.62 -7.44 -2.14
N VAL A 35 -10.88 -7.72 -2.47
CA VAL A 35 -11.87 -8.16 -1.48
C VAL A 35 -12.12 -9.65 -1.68
N PHE A 36 -11.93 -10.41 -0.60
CA PHE A 36 -12.30 -11.81 -0.51
C PHE A 36 -13.65 -11.88 0.19
N GLU A 37 -14.69 -12.12 -0.59
CA GLU A 37 -16.06 -12.14 -0.10
C GLU A 37 -16.37 -13.42 0.68
N ASN A 38 -17.18 -13.27 1.72
CA ASN A 38 -17.88 -14.36 2.40
C ASN A 38 -16.93 -15.45 2.90
N ILE A 39 -15.78 -15.10 3.49
CA ILE A 39 -14.82 -16.03 4.06
C ILE A 39 -15.39 -16.60 5.36
N GLY A 40 -15.53 -17.93 5.43
CA GLY A 40 -16.06 -18.62 6.60
C GLY A 40 -15.00 -18.87 7.68
N SER A 41 -15.31 -18.53 8.92
CA SER A 41 -14.51 -18.86 10.10
C SER A 41 -15.10 -20.05 10.84
N ARG A 42 -14.32 -21.12 10.98
CA ARG A 42 -14.73 -22.29 11.80
C ARG A 42 -14.69 -22.00 13.31
N VAL A 43 -13.86 -21.04 13.73
CA VAL A 43 -13.66 -20.72 15.15
C VAL A 43 -14.76 -19.77 15.64
N LEU A 44 -15.17 -18.82 14.80
CA LEU A 44 -16.17 -17.81 15.13
C LEU A 44 -17.59 -18.20 14.66
N ASP A 45 -17.71 -19.31 13.93
CA ASP A 45 -18.95 -19.82 13.33
C ASP A 45 -19.71 -18.75 12.52
N ASP A 46 -18.97 -17.97 11.75
CA ASP A 46 -19.50 -16.86 10.98
C ASP A 46 -18.82 -16.70 9.61
N ARG A 47 -19.25 -15.70 8.84
CA ARG A 47 -18.68 -15.37 7.54
C ARG A 47 -18.51 -13.88 7.40
N ARG A 48 -17.38 -13.45 6.82
CA ARG A 48 -17.04 -12.02 6.67
C ARG A 48 -16.22 -11.76 5.42
N ASP A 49 -16.30 -10.54 4.92
CA ASP A 49 -15.48 -10.08 3.80
C ASP A 49 -14.11 -9.65 4.33
N ILE A 50 -13.04 -10.07 3.66
CA ILE A 50 -11.67 -9.71 4.06
C ILE A 50 -11.08 -8.83 2.97
N THR A 51 -10.58 -7.66 3.35
CA THR A 51 -9.97 -6.73 2.41
C THR A 51 -8.44 -6.85 2.49
N VAL A 52 -7.79 -7.03 1.35
CA VAL A 52 -6.33 -7.18 1.24
C VAL A 52 -5.75 -6.05 0.42
N PHE A 53 -4.75 -5.36 0.96
CA PHE A 53 -4.00 -4.31 0.30
C PHE A 53 -2.67 -4.89 -0.18
N LEU A 54 -2.46 -4.89 -1.50
CA LEU A 54 -1.23 -5.36 -2.10
C LEU A 54 -0.26 -4.19 -2.32
N PRO A 55 1.03 -4.39 -2.03
CA PRO A 55 2.03 -3.35 -2.24
C PRO A 55 2.14 -3.04 -3.73
N PRO A 56 2.65 -1.85 -4.09
CA PRO A 56 2.78 -1.48 -5.49
C PRO A 56 3.66 -2.47 -6.25
N ASN A 57 3.31 -2.73 -7.50
CA ASN A 57 3.99 -3.70 -8.34
C ASN A 57 4.05 -5.14 -7.76
N TYR A 58 3.06 -5.55 -6.96
CA TYR A 58 3.02 -6.90 -6.36
C TYR A 58 3.15 -7.99 -7.43
N HIS A 59 2.35 -7.92 -8.49
CA HIS A 59 2.32 -8.93 -9.56
C HIS A 59 3.60 -8.99 -10.40
N GLN A 60 4.39 -7.91 -10.50
CA GLN A 60 5.68 -7.94 -11.22
C GLN A 60 6.83 -8.48 -10.37
N ARG A 61 6.58 -8.77 -9.07
CA ARG A 61 7.60 -9.16 -8.08
C ARG A 61 7.32 -10.58 -7.57
N GLU A 62 7.05 -11.50 -8.51
CA GLU A 62 6.60 -12.88 -8.24
C GLU A 62 7.52 -13.69 -7.30
N SER A 63 8.83 -13.41 -7.31
CA SER A 63 9.81 -14.08 -6.45
C SER A 63 10.04 -13.37 -5.11
N GLU A 64 9.52 -12.15 -4.92
CA GLU A 64 9.66 -11.39 -3.68
C GLU A 64 8.70 -11.95 -2.62
N ARG A 65 9.09 -11.83 -1.35
CA ARG A 65 8.23 -12.09 -0.21
C ARG A 65 7.95 -10.78 0.50
N PHE A 66 6.69 -10.58 0.86
CA PHE A 66 6.22 -9.40 1.56
C PHE A 66 5.87 -9.75 2.99
N ASP A 67 6.27 -8.90 3.93
CA ASP A 67 5.77 -8.98 5.29
C ASP A 67 4.25 -8.71 5.27
N VAL A 68 3.53 -9.40 6.16
CA VAL A 68 2.06 -9.32 6.24
C VAL A 68 1.67 -8.66 7.55
N LEU A 69 0.90 -7.58 7.46
CA LEU A 69 0.25 -6.94 8.60
C LEU A 69 -1.23 -7.36 8.63
N TYR A 70 -1.63 -8.05 9.69
CA TYR A 70 -3.05 -8.27 9.98
C TYR A 70 -3.59 -7.05 10.74
N LEU A 71 -4.53 -6.34 10.12
CA LEU A 71 -5.19 -5.18 10.69
C LEU A 71 -6.53 -5.60 11.26
N ASN A 72 -6.63 -5.53 12.58
CA ASN A 72 -7.87 -5.62 13.32
C ASN A 72 -8.78 -4.43 13.01
N ASP A 73 -10.09 -4.61 13.16
CA ASP A 73 -11.10 -3.59 12.85
C ASP A 73 -11.04 -3.13 11.39
N GLY A 74 -10.78 -4.08 10.51
CA GLY A 74 -10.52 -3.84 9.10
C GLY A 74 -11.60 -3.03 8.40
N GLN A 75 -12.85 -3.01 8.88
CA GLN A 75 -13.92 -2.19 8.31
C GLN A 75 -13.64 -0.68 8.33
N GLU A 76 -12.75 -0.21 9.22
CA GLU A 76 -12.40 1.20 9.38
C GLU A 76 -11.28 1.66 8.43
N TRP A 77 -10.83 0.82 7.49
CA TRP A 77 -9.67 1.14 6.64
C TRP A 77 -9.83 2.45 5.85
N GLU A 78 -11.06 2.80 5.45
CA GLU A 78 -11.36 4.06 4.74
C GLU A 78 -11.24 5.27 5.67
N SER A 79 -11.83 5.19 6.86
CA SER A 79 -11.81 6.28 7.85
C SER A 79 -10.39 6.56 8.36
N LEU A 80 -9.54 5.53 8.38
CA LEU A 80 -8.11 5.62 8.70
C LEU A 80 -7.24 6.16 7.53
N GLY A 81 -7.79 6.29 6.32
CA GLY A 81 -7.00 6.64 5.12
C GLY A 81 -5.85 5.66 4.89
N LEU A 82 -6.10 4.36 5.14
CA LEU A 82 -5.07 3.34 5.18
C LEU A 82 -4.34 3.23 3.84
N ARG A 83 -5.09 3.20 2.74
CA ARG A 83 -4.54 3.03 1.39
C ARG A 83 -3.58 4.17 1.02
N GLU A 84 -3.97 5.41 1.30
CA GLU A 84 -3.19 6.62 1.03
C GLU A 84 -1.95 6.65 1.93
N THR A 85 -2.08 6.21 3.18
CA THR A 85 -0.97 6.10 4.13
C THR A 85 0.05 5.06 3.67
N LEU A 86 -0.39 3.86 3.27
CA LEU A 86 0.48 2.80 2.74
C LEU A 86 1.20 3.26 1.47
N ALA A 87 0.48 3.89 0.54
CA ALA A 87 1.06 4.45 -0.68
C ALA A 87 2.15 5.47 -0.35
N LYS A 88 1.85 6.43 0.53
CA LYS A 88 2.80 7.48 0.93
C LYS A 88 4.03 6.91 1.62
N LEU A 89 3.86 6.05 2.63
CA LEU A 89 4.98 5.51 3.40
C LEU A 89 5.88 4.60 2.56
N THR A 90 5.29 3.79 1.67
CA THR A 90 6.04 2.91 0.77
C THR A 90 6.81 3.71 -0.29
N THR A 91 6.16 4.66 -0.97
CA THR A 91 6.78 5.46 -2.05
C THR A 91 7.90 6.36 -1.54
N THR A 92 7.77 6.86 -0.32
CA THR A 92 8.81 7.65 0.35
C THR A 92 9.86 6.78 1.04
N GLY A 93 9.72 5.44 1.04
CA GLY A 93 10.68 4.52 1.63
C GLY A 93 10.80 4.60 3.14
N ARG A 94 9.73 4.99 3.84
CA ARG A 94 9.69 4.99 5.32
C ARG A 94 9.31 3.62 5.88
N ILE A 95 8.66 2.79 5.08
CA ILE A 95 8.44 1.36 5.35
C ILE A 95 8.87 0.55 4.13
N ARG A 96 9.20 -0.72 4.35
CA ARG A 96 9.26 -1.70 3.26
C ARG A 96 7.83 -1.93 2.71
N PRO A 97 7.65 -2.25 1.42
CA PRO A 97 6.34 -2.64 0.92
C PRO A 97 5.82 -3.87 1.68
N ILE A 98 4.57 -3.81 2.14
CA ILE A 98 3.92 -4.88 2.90
C ILE A 98 2.56 -5.22 2.30
N ILE A 99 2.08 -6.43 2.58
CA ILE A 99 0.68 -6.79 2.39
C ILE A 99 -0.07 -6.43 3.67
N VAL A 100 -1.24 -5.82 3.57
CA VAL A 100 -2.12 -5.60 4.73
C VAL A 100 -3.40 -6.40 4.54
N VAL A 101 -3.74 -7.24 5.53
CA VAL A 101 -4.99 -8.01 5.58
C VAL A 101 -5.89 -7.35 6.61
N ALA A 102 -6.87 -6.58 6.15
CA ALA A 102 -7.86 -5.92 6.98
C ALA A 102 -9.00 -6.90 7.30
N VAL A 103 -9.01 -7.37 8.55
CA VAL A 103 -9.99 -8.32 9.06
C VAL A 103 -11.06 -7.54 9.82
N PRO A 104 -12.31 -7.48 9.33
CA PRO A 104 -13.35 -6.77 10.05
C PRO A 104 -13.78 -7.55 11.28
N THR A 105 -14.33 -6.85 12.26
CA THR A 105 -14.97 -7.45 13.42
C THR A 105 -16.44 -7.76 13.13
N GLY A 106 -16.96 -8.84 13.72
CA GLY A 106 -18.39 -9.11 13.74
C GLY A 106 -19.15 -8.28 14.79
N ALA A 107 -20.47 -8.49 14.86
CA ALA A 107 -21.35 -7.82 15.83
C ALA A 107 -20.95 -8.06 17.30
N ASN A 108 -20.29 -9.20 17.58
CA ASN A 108 -19.77 -9.56 18.90
C ASN A 108 -18.28 -9.22 19.06
N ARG A 109 -17.86 -8.05 18.56
CA ARG A 109 -16.48 -7.54 18.66
C ARG A 109 -15.80 -7.75 20.02
N MET A 110 -16.53 -7.51 21.12
CA MET A 110 -16.02 -7.69 22.48
C MET A 110 -15.70 -9.16 22.83
N GLN A 111 -16.44 -10.11 22.28
CA GLN A 111 -16.17 -11.54 22.45
C GLN A 111 -15.05 -12.02 21.52
N GLU A 112 -14.91 -11.43 20.33
CA GLU A 112 -13.85 -11.77 19.37
C GLU A 112 -12.45 -11.40 19.88
N TYR A 113 -12.31 -10.24 20.53
CA TYR A 113 -11.03 -9.82 21.14
C TYR A 113 -10.83 -10.30 22.58
N GLY A 114 -11.89 -10.85 23.18
CA GLY A 114 -11.93 -11.21 24.58
C GLY A 114 -12.20 -10.00 25.49
N THR A 115 -12.91 -10.27 26.58
CA THR A 115 -12.95 -9.39 27.75
C THR A 115 -12.07 -10.04 28.81
N ALA A 116 -10.99 -9.35 29.18
CA ALA A 116 -10.17 -9.76 30.33
C ALA A 116 -11.00 -9.77 31.63
#